data_AF-H3GSG4-F1
#
_entry.id   AF-H3GSG4-F1
#
_cell.length_a   1.000
_cell.length_b   1.000
_cell.length_c   1.000
_cell.angle_alpha   90.00
_cell.angle_beta   90.00
_cell.angle_gamma   90.00
#
_symmetry.space_group_name_H-M   'P 1'
#
loop_
_entity.id
_entity.type
_entity.pdbx_description
1 polymer ?
#
loop_
_entity_poly.entity_id
_entity_poly.type
_entity_poly.pdbx_seq_one_letter_code
_entity_poly.pdbx_strand_id
1 'polypeptide(L)'
;MFVHRAPLYDLCTTIAAMDFEALAAECHSAAFRESFGASPVWTQASNAIIDCIQQLQDEIRSPGFAQNAAASDMQDAGDDGLGYTFHVDRKNPTAESLQQDFSPPKPVVGHVGRASSQVGAVTSVFRFLRNACAACSDNQDACLDAGLIKLAHDVAVYCCVWVDVEEEALQGNTKNQAAAWELFFPDDFQKMLVECHQYRKIVAFAVALILNCVNSNSSVTLEVEATAGRRADLVCARNLVITILHRCMVKPPTSIESDVSLQCGPHIDDQDPAFEWICTLFGVLFQDGHSKDLYNAVGAHMLSKLWSRVTPEQLILLRMFTMWAVSALKSPSTITTPEEGGGKLPLPEGTFEFIKGTWTYVITAGDEDRPDEADEIRKKVWIELENEAKLMLLDVLGELTVDHTRVNPEVTKELLLSLLQELQRVWELGRQNPTTKNMRGAGPIQTNGEPFGYRSGLIRAIGNISFRHTDHQDLVREEGYLHLFLNHCNIDEANPLIREWSLVALRNLCEGNEANQSYINGLRPQGMDAASNAALEKAKMRADIGEDGKVKLAKEE
;
A
#
# COMPACT_ATOMS: atom_id res chain seq x y z
N MET A 1 27.49 -32.19 -46.77
CA MET A 1 28.64 -33.07 -46.52
C MET A 1 29.33 -32.51 -45.28
N PHE A 2 29.27 -33.25 -44.17
CA PHE A 2 29.82 -32.98 -42.83
C PHE A 2 29.28 -31.77 -42.02
N VAL A 3 28.13 -32.00 -41.39
CA VAL A 3 27.78 -31.37 -40.10
C VAL A 3 28.42 -32.24 -39.02
N HIS A 4 29.43 -31.72 -38.32
CA HIS A 4 30.02 -32.39 -37.17
C HIS A 4 29.01 -32.36 -36.01
N ARG A 5 28.29 -33.48 -35.81
CA ARG A 5 27.75 -33.86 -34.50
C ARG A 5 28.95 -34.14 -33.60
N ALA A 6 29.08 -33.40 -32.50
CA ALA A 6 29.90 -33.84 -31.38
C ALA A 6 29.10 -34.90 -30.59
N PRO A 7 29.70 -36.05 -30.23
CA PRO A 7 29.00 -37.11 -29.50
C PRO A 7 28.98 -36.82 -28.00
N LEU A 8 27.81 -37.01 -27.39
CA LEU A 8 27.58 -37.15 -25.95
C LEU A 8 28.22 -38.45 -25.43
N TYR A 9 29.54 -38.54 -25.38
CA TYR A 9 30.26 -39.61 -24.68
C TYR A 9 31.68 -39.16 -24.34
N ASP A 10 31.83 -38.40 -23.26
CA ASP A 10 32.97 -38.51 -22.34
C ASP A 10 32.68 -37.65 -21.09
N LEU A 11 32.03 -38.25 -20.10
CA LEU A 11 31.83 -37.66 -18.77
C LEU A 11 32.58 -38.52 -17.74
N CYS A 12 33.89 -38.63 -17.93
CA CYS A 12 34.80 -39.04 -16.87
C CYS A 12 36.14 -38.33 -17.08
N THR A 13 36.68 -37.82 -15.97
CA THR A 13 38.01 -37.20 -15.84
C THR A 13 38.23 -35.89 -16.61
N THR A 14 37.74 -34.78 -16.05
CA THR A 14 38.50 -33.62 -15.54
C THR A 14 37.45 -32.62 -15.06
N ILE A 15 37.61 -31.98 -13.89
CA ILE A 15 36.74 -30.90 -13.42
C ILE A 15 36.96 -29.69 -14.33
N ALA A 16 36.38 -29.72 -15.54
CA ALA A 16 36.18 -28.53 -16.35
C ALA A 16 34.95 -27.84 -15.78
N ALA A 17 35.09 -26.58 -15.36
CA ALA A 17 33.98 -25.79 -14.86
C ALA A 17 32.84 -25.81 -15.89
N MET A 18 31.69 -26.31 -15.49
CA MET A 18 30.51 -26.37 -16.36
C MET A 18 30.04 -24.94 -16.66
N ASP A 19 29.80 -24.64 -17.94
CA ASP A 19 29.38 -23.29 -18.36
C ASP A 19 27.87 -23.13 -18.21
N PHE A 20 27.45 -22.71 -17.01
CA PHE A 20 26.05 -22.46 -16.70
C PHE A 20 25.44 -21.31 -17.52
N GLU A 21 26.24 -20.37 -18.03
CA GLU A 21 25.74 -19.28 -18.85
C GLU A 21 25.31 -19.78 -20.22
N ALA A 22 26.12 -20.64 -20.84
CA ALA A 22 25.78 -21.31 -22.09
C ALA A 22 24.54 -22.22 -21.92
N LEU A 23 24.49 -22.99 -20.82
CA LEU A 23 23.33 -23.84 -20.52
C LEU A 23 22.05 -23.02 -20.32
N ALA A 24 22.14 -21.88 -19.63
CA ALA A 24 21.00 -20.97 -19.44
C ALA A 24 20.47 -20.46 -20.80
N ALA A 25 21.36 -20.10 -21.72
CA ALA A 25 21.00 -19.61 -23.05
C ALA A 25 20.30 -20.68 -23.91
N GLU A 26 20.61 -21.96 -23.72
CA GLU A 26 19.98 -23.05 -24.48
C GLU A 26 18.62 -23.49 -23.92
N CYS A 27 18.34 -23.17 -22.65
CA CYS A 27 17.08 -23.49 -21.96
C CYS A 27 15.83 -22.75 -22.49
N HIS A 28 15.94 -21.94 -23.55
CA HIS A 28 14.76 -21.40 -24.24
C HIS A 28 13.92 -22.50 -24.94
N SER A 29 14.55 -23.62 -25.32
CA SER A 29 13.86 -24.75 -25.94
C SER A 29 13.24 -25.69 -24.89
N ALA A 30 11.93 -25.95 -25.00
CA ALA A 30 11.22 -26.87 -24.11
C ALA A 30 11.82 -28.30 -24.15
N ALA A 31 12.12 -28.81 -25.35
CA ALA A 31 12.73 -30.13 -25.52
C ALA A 31 14.14 -30.23 -24.91
N PHE A 32 14.86 -29.12 -24.83
CA PHE A 32 16.16 -29.07 -24.15
C PHE A 32 15.98 -29.09 -22.62
N ARG A 33 15.01 -28.34 -22.09
CA ARG A 33 14.69 -28.37 -20.65
C ARG A 33 14.33 -29.77 -20.19
N GLU A 34 13.48 -30.48 -20.92
CA GLU A 34 13.05 -31.85 -20.59
C GLU A 34 14.20 -32.87 -20.57
N SER A 35 15.34 -32.56 -21.20
CA SER A 35 16.51 -33.47 -21.20
C SER A 35 17.26 -33.53 -19.86
N PHE A 36 16.99 -32.61 -18.93
CA PHE A 36 17.72 -32.47 -17.68
C PHE A 36 17.18 -33.28 -16.49
N GLY A 37 15.96 -33.84 -16.56
CA GLY A 37 15.28 -34.42 -15.40
C GLY A 37 16.09 -35.46 -14.60
N ALA A 38 16.93 -36.26 -15.26
CA ALA A 38 17.82 -37.24 -14.62
C ALA A 38 19.33 -36.91 -14.77
N SER A 39 19.65 -35.68 -15.17
CA SER A 39 21.03 -35.25 -15.44
C SER A 39 21.80 -34.96 -14.15
N PRO A 40 23.12 -35.23 -14.07
CA PRO A 40 23.96 -34.83 -12.94
C PRO A 40 24.11 -33.31 -12.79
N VAL A 41 23.54 -32.53 -13.73
CA VAL A 41 23.59 -31.07 -13.77
C VAL A 41 23.11 -30.42 -12.46
N TRP A 42 22.13 -31.01 -11.76
CA TRP A 42 21.57 -30.50 -10.52
C TRP A 42 22.55 -30.61 -9.34
N THR A 43 23.21 -31.77 -9.21
CA THR A 43 24.27 -31.96 -8.21
C THR A 43 25.49 -31.09 -8.52
N GLN A 44 25.81 -30.89 -9.80
CA GLN A 44 26.90 -30.02 -10.24
C GLN A 44 26.59 -28.54 -9.96
N ALA A 45 25.35 -28.09 -10.17
CA ALA A 45 24.88 -26.76 -9.77
C ALA A 45 24.99 -26.57 -8.25
N SER A 46 24.59 -27.57 -7.47
CA SER A 46 24.69 -27.54 -6.00
C SER A 46 26.15 -27.36 -5.55
N ASN A 47 27.06 -28.18 -6.09
CA ASN A 47 28.48 -28.08 -5.76
C ASN A 47 29.07 -26.73 -6.18
N ALA A 48 28.72 -26.22 -7.37
CA ALA A 48 29.17 -24.92 -7.83
C ALA A 48 28.72 -23.78 -6.90
N ILE A 49 27.47 -23.82 -6.42
CA ILE A 49 26.97 -22.83 -5.45
C ILE A 49 27.74 -22.93 -4.12
N ILE A 50 27.94 -24.13 -3.60
CA ILE A 50 28.69 -24.35 -2.35
C ILE A 50 30.12 -23.80 -2.47
N ASP A 51 30.81 -24.10 -3.56
CA ASP A 51 32.17 -23.64 -3.82
C ASP A 51 32.23 -22.11 -3.93
N CYS A 52 31.25 -21.49 -4.60
CA CYS A 52 31.16 -20.02 -4.71
C CYS A 52 30.91 -19.37 -3.35
N ILE A 53 30.00 -19.91 -2.51
CA ILE A 53 29.71 -19.40 -1.17
C ILE A 53 30.98 -19.42 -0.31
N GLN A 54 31.69 -20.55 -0.26
CA GLN A 54 32.90 -20.69 0.54
C GLN A 54 33.96 -19.65 0.13
N GLN A 55 34.16 -19.48 -1.19
CA GLN A 55 35.11 -18.50 -1.71
C GLN A 55 34.69 -17.05 -1.43
N LEU A 56 33.40 -16.74 -1.50
CA LEU A 56 32.90 -15.41 -1.16
C LEU A 56 33.03 -15.12 0.35
N GLN A 57 32.84 -16.11 1.22
CA GLN A 57 33.06 -15.98 2.66
C GLN A 57 34.52 -15.73 3.02
N ASP A 58 35.45 -16.35 2.30
CA ASP A 58 36.89 -16.11 2.46
C ASP A 58 37.29 -14.70 2.01
N GLU A 59 36.66 -14.20 0.92
CA GLU A 59 36.96 -12.91 0.32
C GLU A 59 36.26 -11.74 1.01
N ILE A 60 35.16 -11.96 1.75
CA ILE A 60 34.40 -10.87 2.36
C ILE A 60 34.25 -11.09 3.86
N ARG A 61 35.03 -10.33 4.63
CA ARG A 61 35.06 -10.42 6.10
C ARG A 61 34.06 -9.45 6.72
N SER A 62 33.11 -9.98 7.49
CA SER A 62 32.28 -9.19 8.41
C SER A 62 33.09 -8.86 9.67
N PRO A 63 33.05 -7.64 10.23
CA PRO A 63 33.63 -7.40 11.54
C PRO A 63 32.84 -8.20 12.57
N GLY A 64 33.50 -9.16 13.22
CA GLY A 64 32.88 -10.04 14.20
C GLY A 64 32.25 -9.26 15.35
N PHE A 65 31.09 -9.72 15.82
CA PHE A 65 30.49 -9.30 17.08
C PHE A 65 31.53 -9.47 18.21
N ALA A 66 32.12 -8.37 18.66
CA ALA A 66 32.92 -8.38 19.89
C ALA A 66 31.96 -8.67 21.06
N GLN A 67 32.13 -9.83 21.69
CA GLN A 67 31.51 -10.14 22.98
C GLN A 67 31.99 -9.12 24.01
N ASN A 68 31.15 -8.16 24.38
CA ASN A 68 31.39 -7.28 25.52
C ASN A 68 31.06 -8.02 26.81
N ALA A 69 31.99 -8.85 27.27
CA ALA A 69 32.05 -9.32 28.64
C ALA A 69 32.80 -8.29 29.50
N ALA A 70 32.06 -7.35 30.11
CA ALA A 70 32.39 -6.70 31.40
C ALA A 70 31.47 -5.48 31.65
N ALA A 71 30.51 -5.63 32.56
CA ALA A 71 30.20 -4.65 33.62
C ALA A 71 28.94 -5.10 34.37
N SER A 72 29.14 -5.43 35.65
CA SER A 72 28.12 -5.68 36.66
C SER A 72 27.56 -4.37 37.22
N ASP A 73 26.36 -4.49 37.80
CA ASP A 73 25.69 -3.62 38.78
C ASP A 73 25.06 -2.30 38.30
N MET A 74 23.72 -2.30 38.24
CA MET A 74 22.85 -1.44 39.06
C MET A 74 21.38 -1.86 38.91
N GLN A 75 20.69 -1.93 40.05
CA GLN A 75 19.31 -2.36 40.22
C GLN A 75 18.29 -1.27 39.85
N ASP A 76 17.19 -1.73 39.26
CA ASP A 76 15.79 -1.31 39.48
C ASP A 76 15.33 0.08 38.99
N ALA A 77 14.64 0.08 37.84
CA ALA A 77 13.48 0.93 37.57
C ALA A 77 12.70 0.38 36.36
N GLY A 78 11.50 -0.17 36.61
CA GLY A 78 10.38 -0.39 35.69
C GLY A 78 10.69 -0.58 34.20
N ASP A 79 10.89 -1.83 33.79
CA ASP A 79 10.93 -2.28 32.39
C ASP A 79 9.51 -2.31 31.81
N ASP A 80 9.20 -1.41 30.89
CA ASP A 80 7.93 -1.28 30.17
C ASP A 80 7.93 -2.00 28.80
N GLY A 81 8.88 -2.91 28.56
CA GLY A 81 8.86 -3.81 27.40
C GLY A 81 9.11 -3.12 26.05
N LEU A 82 9.62 -1.89 26.05
CA LEU A 82 10.01 -1.13 24.85
C LEU A 82 11.54 -0.92 24.74
N GLY A 83 12.34 -1.68 25.48
CA GLY A 83 13.80 -1.57 25.52
C GLY A 83 14.52 -2.25 24.36
N TYR A 84 14.60 -1.62 23.19
CA TYR A 84 15.85 -1.69 22.40
C TYR A 84 16.77 -0.55 22.86
N THR A 85 17.28 -0.64 24.09
CA THR A 85 18.16 0.40 24.65
C THR A 85 19.60 0.12 24.24
N PHE A 86 20.04 0.75 23.17
CA PHE A 86 21.45 0.92 22.83
C PHE A 86 22.09 1.87 23.85
N HIS A 87 23.11 1.40 24.58
CA HIS A 87 23.89 2.26 25.47
C HIS A 87 24.80 3.20 24.64
N VAL A 88 24.43 4.47 24.57
CA VAL A 88 25.30 5.53 24.03
C VAL A 88 26.22 6.00 25.14
N ASP A 89 27.38 5.37 25.28
CA ASP A 89 28.42 5.85 26.20
C ASP A 89 29.21 6.97 25.50
N ARG A 90 28.77 8.23 25.65
CA ARG A 90 29.63 9.44 25.56
C ARG A 90 28.89 10.73 25.91
N LYS A 91 29.57 11.58 26.69
CA LYS A 91 29.08 12.84 27.26
C LYS A 91 28.79 14.00 26.28
N ASN A 92 28.79 13.80 24.96
CA ASN A 92 28.32 14.78 23.95
C ASN A 92 28.42 14.19 22.53
N PRO A 93 27.35 13.60 21.97
CA PRO A 93 27.35 13.12 20.59
C PRO A 93 27.08 14.25 19.59
N THR A 94 27.86 14.32 18.51
CA THR A 94 27.57 15.13 17.31
C THR A 94 26.78 14.31 16.28
N ALA A 95 26.03 14.97 15.38
CA ALA A 95 25.24 14.29 14.34
C ALA A 95 26.08 13.33 13.48
N GLU A 96 27.32 13.70 13.16
CA GLU A 96 28.29 12.84 12.44
C GLU A 96 28.75 11.63 13.26
N SER A 97 28.89 11.78 14.59
CA SER A 97 29.28 10.66 15.47
C SER A 97 28.17 9.63 15.63
N LEU A 98 26.92 10.09 15.73
CA LEU A 98 25.74 9.21 15.75
C LEU A 98 25.61 8.48 14.41
N GLN A 99 25.88 9.15 13.29
CA GLN A 99 25.81 8.57 11.96
C GLN A 99 26.85 7.47 11.71
N GLN A 100 28.01 7.53 12.37
CA GLN A 100 28.98 6.42 12.39
C GLN A 100 28.50 5.22 13.22
N ASP A 101 27.87 5.48 14.37
CA ASP A 101 27.33 4.43 15.24
C ASP A 101 26.10 3.72 14.63
N PHE A 102 25.39 4.38 13.71
CA PHE A 102 24.21 3.84 12.99
C PHE A 102 24.51 3.31 11.57
N SER A 103 25.77 3.29 11.12
CA SER A 103 26.12 2.70 9.83
C SER A 103 26.26 1.18 9.96
N PRO A 104 25.55 0.35 9.15
CA PRO A 104 25.76 -1.10 9.17
C PRO A 104 27.24 -1.41 8.93
N PRO A 105 27.78 -2.47 9.56
CA PRO A 105 29.19 -2.83 9.41
C PRO A 105 29.51 -3.00 7.92
N LYS A 106 30.36 -2.12 7.39
CA LYS A 106 30.77 -2.19 5.99
C LYS A 106 31.59 -3.47 5.80
N PRO A 107 31.17 -4.39 4.91
CA PRO A 107 31.94 -5.59 4.64
C PRO A 107 33.30 -5.22 4.05
N VAL A 108 34.37 -5.80 4.58
CA VAL A 108 35.71 -5.61 4.02
C VAL A 108 35.93 -6.66 2.95
N VAL A 109 35.91 -6.24 1.69
CA VAL A 109 36.18 -7.10 0.53
C VAL A 109 37.70 -7.18 0.33
N GLY A 110 38.26 -8.39 0.42
CA GLY A 110 39.67 -8.68 0.23
C GLY A 110 40.12 -8.41 -1.21
N HIS A 111 39.58 -9.16 -2.18
CA HIS A 111 39.91 -8.99 -3.59
C HIS A 111 38.65 -8.85 -4.47
N VAL A 112 38.31 -7.60 -4.80
CA VAL A 112 37.10 -7.22 -5.56
C VAL A 112 36.93 -8.01 -6.86
N GLY A 113 38.01 -8.24 -7.62
CA GLY A 113 37.93 -8.99 -8.88
C GLY A 113 37.61 -10.49 -8.72
N ARG A 114 37.97 -11.09 -7.57
CA ARG A 114 37.66 -12.50 -7.29
C ARG A 114 36.25 -12.62 -6.75
N ALA A 115 35.86 -11.75 -5.80
CA ALA A 115 34.49 -11.66 -5.33
C ALA A 115 33.50 -11.42 -6.49
N SER A 116 33.80 -10.48 -7.39
CA SER A 116 32.96 -10.21 -8.57
C SER A 116 32.84 -11.41 -9.51
N SER A 117 33.94 -12.15 -9.72
CA SER A 117 33.91 -13.38 -10.53
C SER A 117 33.07 -14.48 -9.88
N GLN A 118 33.12 -14.62 -8.55
CA GLN A 118 32.33 -15.62 -7.81
C GLN A 118 30.84 -15.25 -7.76
N VAL A 119 30.51 -13.97 -7.59
CA VAL A 119 29.13 -13.48 -7.75
C VAL A 119 28.64 -13.74 -9.17
N GLY A 120 29.47 -13.50 -10.19
CA GLY A 120 29.15 -13.82 -11.59
C GLY A 120 28.90 -15.32 -11.83
N ALA A 121 29.70 -16.18 -11.20
CA ALA A 121 29.53 -17.63 -11.28
C ALA A 121 28.26 -18.12 -10.57
N VAL A 122 27.95 -17.61 -9.36
CA VAL A 122 26.74 -18.02 -8.65
C VAL A 122 25.48 -17.52 -9.36
N THR A 123 25.52 -16.31 -9.94
CA THR A 123 24.39 -15.76 -10.71
C THR A 123 24.18 -16.47 -12.04
N SER A 124 25.22 -16.97 -12.72
CA SER A 124 25.04 -17.81 -13.92
C SER A 124 24.40 -19.15 -13.59
N VAL A 125 24.74 -19.76 -12.45
CA VAL A 125 24.04 -20.96 -11.95
C VAL A 125 22.56 -20.65 -11.70
N PHE A 126 22.23 -19.55 -11.01
CA PHE A 126 20.82 -19.19 -10.80
C PHE A 126 20.06 -18.87 -12.09
N ARG A 127 20.71 -18.24 -13.07
CA ARG A 127 20.12 -17.99 -14.40
C ARG A 127 19.84 -19.30 -15.15
N PHE A 128 20.73 -20.28 -15.04
CA PHE A 128 20.50 -21.64 -15.53
C PHE A 128 19.31 -22.29 -14.81
N LEU A 129 19.32 -22.32 -13.47
CA LEU A 129 18.26 -22.95 -12.68
C LEU A 129 16.89 -22.34 -12.99
N ARG A 130 16.83 -21.01 -13.13
CA ARG A 130 15.66 -20.27 -13.60
C ARG A 130 15.14 -20.82 -14.92
N ASN A 131 15.99 -20.82 -15.94
CA ASN A 131 15.55 -21.13 -17.29
C ASN A 131 15.23 -22.64 -17.42
N ALA A 132 15.98 -23.51 -16.75
CA ALA A 132 15.78 -24.96 -16.79
C ALA A 132 14.49 -25.39 -16.08
N CYS A 133 14.11 -24.70 -14.99
CA CYS A 133 12.91 -25.01 -14.21
C CYS A 133 11.62 -24.36 -14.77
N ALA A 134 11.73 -23.44 -15.74
CA ALA A 134 10.58 -22.74 -16.29
C ALA A 134 9.58 -23.71 -16.95
N ALA A 135 8.36 -23.78 -16.38
CA ALA A 135 7.25 -24.63 -16.84
C ALA A 135 7.60 -26.13 -17.02
N CYS A 136 8.53 -26.67 -16.21
CA CYS A 136 8.95 -28.08 -16.27
C CYS A 136 8.97 -28.69 -14.86
N SER A 137 7.96 -29.49 -14.53
CA SER A 137 7.78 -30.10 -13.20
C SER A 137 8.91 -31.04 -12.81
N ASP A 138 9.41 -31.84 -13.76
CA ASP A 138 10.45 -32.85 -13.49
C ASP A 138 11.78 -32.18 -13.09
N ASN A 139 12.11 -31.05 -13.73
CA ASN A 139 13.28 -30.27 -13.39
C ASN A 139 13.13 -29.52 -12.06
N GLN A 140 11.92 -29.04 -11.78
CA GLN A 140 11.62 -28.39 -10.50
C GLN A 140 11.71 -29.38 -9.33
N ASP A 141 11.26 -30.62 -9.51
CA ASP A 141 11.39 -31.71 -8.54
C ASP A 141 12.86 -32.12 -8.37
N ALA A 142 13.62 -32.27 -9.47
CA ALA A 142 15.05 -32.56 -9.40
C ALA A 142 15.85 -31.45 -8.71
N CYS A 143 15.43 -30.19 -8.87
CA CYS A 143 16.00 -29.04 -8.17
C CYS A 143 15.77 -29.12 -6.65
N LEU A 144 14.57 -29.52 -6.24
CA LEU A 144 14.23 -29.76 -4.83
C LEU A 144 15.04 -30.92 -4.24
N ASP A 145 15.09 -32.05 -4.93
CA ASP A 145 15.80 -33.27 -4.49
C ASP A 145 17.31 -33.03 -4.35
N ALA A 146 17.87 -32.14 -5.18
CA ALA A 146 19.27 -31.73 -5.09
C ALA A 146 19.55 -30.71 -3.96
N GLY A 147 18.55 -30.29 -3.19
CA GLY A 147 18.70 -29.34 -2.09
C GLY A 147 19.00 -27.90 -2.54
N LEU A 148 18.81 -27.58 -3.81
CA LEU A 148 19.17 -26.28 -4.40
C LEU A 148 18.35 -25.13 -3.84
N ILE A 149 17.12 -25.38 -3.36
CA ILE A 149 16.29 -24.39 -2.68
C ILE A 149 16.95 -23.91 -1.38
N LYS A 150 17.53 -24.84 -0.60
CA LYS A 150 18.26 -24.51 0.62
C LYS A 150 19.55 -23.75 0.33
N LEU A 151 20.26 -24.12 -0.74
CA LEU A 151 21.46 -23.38 -1.14
C LEU A 151 21.12 -21.98 -1.66
N ALA A 152 20.01 -21.81 -2.39
CA ALA A 152 19.51 -20.51 -2.78
C ALA A 152 19.14 -19.65 -1.56
N HIS A 153 18.54 -20.26 -0.53
CA HIS A 153 18.33 -19.63 0.77
C HIS A 153 19.66 -19.16 1.39
N ASP A 154 20.64 -20.05 1.50
CA ASP A 154 21.93 -19.72 2.11
C ASP A 154 22.62 -18.61 1.33
N VAL A 155 22.61 -18.65 -0.01
CA VAL A 155 23.12 -17.56 -0.85
C VAL A 155 22.35 -16.28 -0.63
N ALA A 156 21.01 -16.28 -0.57
CA ALA A 156 20.24 -15.06 -0.32
C ALA A 156 20.61 -14.45 1.03
N VAL A 157 20.75 -15.26 2.09
CA VAL A 157 21.18 -14.82 3.42
C VAL A 157 22.61 -14.28 3.41
N TYR A 158 23.53 -14.88 2.65
CA TYR A 158 24.89 -14.36 2.51
C TYR A 158 24.96 -13.11 1.60
N CYS A 159 24.15 -13.06 0.55
CA CYS A 159 24.02 -11.93 -0.37
C CYS A 159 23.30 -10.74 0.27
N CYS A 160 22.48 -10.94 1.31
CA CYS A 160 21.99 -9.88 2.19
C CYS A 160 23.14 -9.03 2.77
N VAL A 161 24.36 -9.60 2.82
CA VAL A 161 25.59 -8.90 3.20
C VAL A 161 26.32 -8.26 2.00
N TRP A 162 26.08 -8.67 0.73
CA TRP A 162 26.97 -8.39 -0.43
C TRP A 162 26.34 -7.86 -1.74
N VAL A 163 25.01 -7.92 -1.89
CA VAL A 163 24.09 -7.43 -2.94
C VAL A 163 24.59 -7.09 -4.36
N ASP A 164 24.15 -7.90 -5.35
CA ASP A 164 23.23 -7.55 -6.45
C ASP A 164 22.73 -8.86 -7.13
N VAL A 165 21.41 -9.14 -7.22
CA VAL A 165 20.85 -10.35 -7.87
C VAL A 165 19.50 -10.06 -8.55
N GLU A 166 19.28 -10.63 -9.74
CA GLU A 166 18.08 -10.52 -10.61
C GLU A 166 17.28 -11.84 -10.66
N GLU A 167 15.97 -11.76 -10.92
CA GLU A 167 14.92 -12.76 -10.61
C GLU A 167 14.15 -13.28 -11.85
N GLU A 168 13.70 -14.57 -11.82
CA GLU A 168 12.49 -15.10 -12.53
C GLU A 168 12.23 -16.63 -12.30
N ALA A 169 12.88 -17.32 -11.34
CA ALA A 169 12.99 -18.81 -11.31
C ALA A 169 11.86 -19.62 -10.66
N LEU A 170 10.91 -19.00 -9.95
CA LEU A 170 10.07 -19.71 -8.96
C LEU A 170 8.57 -19.77 -9.30
N GLN A 171 8.19 -19.39 -10.51
CA GLN A 171 6.78 -19.34 -10.88
C GLN A 171 6.23 -20.75 -11.22
N GLY A 172 5.26 -21.24 -10.45
CA GLY A 172 4.38 -22.35 -10.84
C GLY A 172 4.65 -23.75 -10.27
N ASN A 173 5.51 -23.92 -9.25
CA ASN A 173 5.69 -25.20 -8.57
C ASN A 173 5.29 -25.15 -7.08
N THR A 174 4.24 -25.86 -6.72
CA THR A 174 3.65 -25.87 -5.38
C THR A 174 4.55 -26.50 -4.31
N LYS A 175 5.36 -27.50 -4.66
CA LYS A 175 6.34 -28.12 -3.74
C LYS A 175 7.49 -27.17 -3.42
N ASN A 176 8.04 -26.50 -4.42
CA ASN A 176 9.12 -25.53 -4.22
C ASN A 176 8.65 -24.31 -3.44
N GLN A 177 7.44 -23.84 -3.74
CA GLN A 177 6.82 -22.79 -2.94
C GLN A 177 6.60 -23.24 -1.49
N ALA A 178 6.21 -24.50 -1.24
CA ALA A 178 6.02 -25.00 0.13
C ALA A 178 7.36 -25.11 0.87
N ALA A 179 8.38 -25.67 0.23
CA ALA A 179 9.73 -25.75 0.79
C ALA A 179 10.33 -24.36 1.08
N ALA A 180 10.15 -23.40 0.16
CA ALA A 180 10.59 -22.03 0.37
C ALA A 180 9.81 -21.36 1.52
N TRP A 181 8.50 -21.59 1.63
CA TRP A 181 7.70 -21.09 2.74
C TRP A 181 8.18 -21.64 4.08
N GLU A 182 8.39 -22.96 4.20
CA GLU A 182 8.88 -23.60 5.42
C GLU A 182 10.28 -23.13 5.84
N LEU A 183 11.14 -22.79 4.87
CA LEU A 183 12.50 -22.35 5.14
C LEU A 183 12.58 -20.88 5.57
N PHE A 184 11.81 -19.99 4.94
CA PHE A 184 11.98 -18.55 5.14
C PHE A 184 10.93 -17.91 6.07
N PHE A 185 9.74 -18.51 6.19
CA PHE A 185 8.62 -17.89 6.90
C PHE A 185 8.64 -18.20 8.41
N PRO A 186 8.32 -17.22 9.29
CA PRO A 186 8.18 -15.79 9.03
C PRO A 186 9.49 -15.00 9.23
N ASP A 187 10.41 -15.55 10.01
CA ASP A 187 11.51 -14.79 10.63
C ASP A 187 12.61 -14.40 9.63
N ASP A 188 12.98 -15.30 8.72
CA ASP A 188 14.04 -15.01 7.74
C ASP A 188 13.56 -13.99 6.70
N PHE A 189 12.29 -14.07 6.27
CA PHE A 189 11.69 -12.99 5.46
C PHE A 189 11.74 -11.64 6.19
N GLN A 190 11.33 -11.62 7.47
CA GLN A 190 11.35 -10.38 8.25
C GLN A 190 12.79 -9.85 8.40
N LYS A 191 13.74 -10.73 8.70
CA LYS A 191 15.16 -10.41 8.84
C LYS A 191 15.73 -9.82 7.56
N MET A 192 15.48 -10.43 6.40
CA MET A 192 15.91 -9.89 5.10
C MET A 192 15.36 -8.48 4.86
N LEU A 193 14.09 -8.25 5.15
CA LEU A 193 13.46 -6.93 4.97
C LEU A 193 14.00 -5.87 5.92
N VAL A 194 14.41 -6.26 7.14
CA VAL A 194 15.00 -5.36 8.15
C VAL A 194 16.47 -5.07 7.85
N GLU A 195 17.29 -6.11 7.67
CA GLU A 195 18.74 -5.98 7.48
C GLU A 195 19.09 -5.34 6.13
N CYS A 196 18.32 -5.66 5.08
CA CYS A 196 18.58 -5.19 3.72
C CYS A 196 17.69 -4.03 3.28
N HIS A 197 17.07 -3.31 4.23
CA HIS A 197 16.13 -2.22 3.91
C HIS A 197 16.72 -1.13 2.98
N GLN A 198 18.06 -0.96 2.98
CA GLN A 198 18.76 0.00 2.11
C GLN A 198 18.92 -0.51 0.66
N TYR A 199 18.82 -1.82 0.44
CA TYR A 199 19.03 -2.47 -0.83
C TYR A 199 17.67 -2.82 -1.47
N ARG A 200 17.08 -1.85 -2.18
CA ARG A 200 15.72 -1.96 -2.74
C ARG A 200 15.50 -3.20 -3.62
N LYS A 201 16.50 -3.64 -4.37
CA LYS A 201 16.41 -4.90 -5.14
C LYS A 201 16.28 -6.16 -4.27
N ILE A 202 16.92 -6.20 -3.11
CA ILE A 202 16.75 -7.32 -2.17
C ILE A 202 15.37 -7.29 -1.55
N VAL A 203 14.87 -6.09 -1.21
CA VAL A 203 13.49 -5.96 -0.73
C VAL A 203 12.50 -6.42 -1.79
N ALA A 204 12.71 -6.04 -3.05
CA ALA A 204 11.92 -6.52 -4.19
C ALA A 204 11.94 -8.04 -4.29
N PHE A 205 13.13 -8.64 -4.27
CA PHE A 205 13.31 -10.09 -4.30
C PHE A 205 12.60 -10.81 -3.14
N ALA A 206 12.77 -10.32 -1.91
CA ALA A 206 12.14 -10.91 -0.74
C ALA A 206 10.62 -10.89 -0.87
N VAL A 207 10.04 -9.77 -1.32
CA VAL A 207 8.60 -9.62 -1.51
C VAL A 207 8.09 -10.47 -2.69
N ALA A 208 8.85 -10.56 -3.77
CA ALA A 208 8.50 -11.39 -4.93
C ALA A 208 8.56 -12.88 -4.60
N LEU A 209 9.51 -13.32 -3.76
CA LEU A 209 9.57 -14.67 -3.21
C LEU A 209 8.35 -14.97 -2.32
N ILE A 210 7.97 -14.05 -1.44
CA ILE A 210 6.73 -14.16 -0.65
C ILE A 210 5.51 -14.28 -1.58
N LEU A 211 5.39 -13.40 -2.58
CA LEU A 211 4.32 -13.41 -3.57
C LEU A 211 4.25 -14.75 -4.29
N ASN A 212 5.37 -15.28 -4.76
CA ASN A 212 5.42 -16.57 -5.43
C ASN A 212 4.95 -17.71 -4.51
N CYS A 213 5.20 -17.62 -3.21
CA CYS A 213 4.71 -18.63 -2.26
C CYS A 213 3.19 -18.51 -2.02
N VAL A 214 2.61 -17.32 -2.09
CA VAL A 214 1.19 -17.09 -1.79
C VAL A 214 0.28 -16.96 -3.02
N ASN A 215 0.88 -17.00 -4.22
CA ASN A 215 0.19 -16.90 -5.50
C ASN A 215 0.47 -18.15 -6.35
N SER A 216 -0.59 -18.87 -6.72
CA SER A 216 -0.50 -20.07 -7.55
C SER A 216 -1.64 -20.08 -8.56
N ASN A 217 -1.31 -20.43 -9.80
CA ASN A 217 -2.29 -20.60 -10.89
C ASN A 217 -2.81 -22.05 -10.98
N SER A 218 -2.56 -22.88 -9.96
CA SER A 218 -3.02 -24.27 -9.97
C SER A 218 -4.53 -24.39 -9.88
N SER A 219 -5.10 -25.34 -10.62
CA SER A 219 -6.51 -25.73 -10.55
C SER A 219 -6.76 -26.91 -9.61
N VAL A 220 -5.70 -27.45 -8.98
CA VAL A 220 -5.78 -28.61 -8.08
C VAL A 220 -6.23 -28.16 -6.70
N THR A 221 -7.36 -28.70 -6.21
CA THR A 221 -7.99 -28.29 -4.94
C THR A 221 -7.04 -28.28 -3.74
N LEU A 222 -6.23 -29.33 -3.55
CA LEU A 222 -5.28 -29.41 -2.44
C LEU A 222 -4.21 -28.30 -2.48
N GLU A 223 -3.78 -27.91 -3.68
CA GLU A 223 -2.77 -26.87 -3.87
C GLU A 223 -3.35 -25.46 -3.69
N VAL A 224 -4.62 -25.29 -4.07
CA VAL A 224 -5.39 -24.07 -3.80
C VAL A 224 -5.57 -23.89 -2.28
N GLU A 225 -5.95 -24.95 -1.56
CA GLU A 225 -6.08 -24.93 -0.09
C GLU A 225 -4.76 -24.63 0.60
N ALA A 226 -3.65 -25.26 0.17
CA ALA A 226 -2.33 -24.98 0.71
C ALA A 226 -1.89 -23.52 0.47
N THR A 227 -2.18 -22.98 -0.71
CA THR A 227 -1.86 -21.58 -1.05
C THR A 227 -2.72 -20.60 -0.23
N ALA A 228 -4.01 -20.89 -0.04
CA ALA A 228 -4.89 -20.14 0.85
C ALA A 228 -4.41 -20.18 2.32
N GLY A 229 -3.92 -21.33 2.79
CA GLY A 229 -3.29 -21.47 4.10
C GLY A 229 -2.11 -20.52 4.29
N ARG A 230 -1.20 -20.45 3.32
CA ARG A 230 -0.05 -19.53 3.36
C ARG A 230 -0.46 -18.06 3.32
N ARG A 231 -1.53 -17.70 2.60
CA ARG A 231 -2.11 -16.35 2.64
C ARG A 231 -2.63 -16.01 4.02
N ALA A 232 -3.37 -16.92 4.66
CA ALA A 232 -3.84 -16.74 6.03
C ALA A 232 -2.68 -16.60 7.03
N ASP A 233 -1.64 -17.44 6.92
CA ASP A 233 -0.43 -17.34 7.74
C ASP A 233 0.24 -15.97 7.60
N LEU A 234 0.39 -15.47 6.37
CA LEU A 234 0.96 -14.15 6.10
C LEU A 234 0.14 -13.02 6.73
N VAL A 235 -1.19 -13.08 6.60
CA VAL A 235 -2.10 -12.09 7.20
C VAL A 235 -1.99 -12.10 8.72
N CYS A 236 -1.80 -13.27 9.34
CA CYS A 236 -1.61 -13.41 10.78
C CYS A 236 -0.20 -12.98 11.25
N ALA A 237 0.80 -12.96 10.37
CA ALA A 237 2.18 -12.54 10.69
C ALA A 237 2.32 -11.01 10.79
N ARG A 238 1.70 -10.42 11.81
CA ARG A 238 1.62 -8.96 12.04
C ARG A 238 2.96 -8.23 11.86
N ASN A 239 4.03 -8.72 12.47
CA ASN A 239 5.34 -8.06 12.42
C ASN A 239 5.92 -8.06 11.00
N LEU A 240 5.76 -9.15 10.26
CA LEU A 240 6.18 -9.26 8.88
C LEU A 240 5.36 -8.30 7.99
N VAL A 241 4.03 -8.28 8.14
CA VAL A 241 3.15 -7.36 7.39
C VAL A 241 3.52 -5.90 7.65
N ILE A 242 3.70 -5.49 8.90
CA ILE A 242 4.14 -4.12 9.25
C ILE A 242 5.51 -3.83 8.64
N THR A 243 6.45 -4.77 8.72
CA THR A 243 7.78 -4.62 8.13
C THR A 243 7.70 -4.38 6.63
N ILE A 244 6.87 -5.15 5.90
CA ILE A 244 6.64 -4.99 4.46
C ILE A 244 6.02 -3.62 4.18
N LEU A 245 4.99 -3.20 4.91
CA LEU A 245 4.36 -1.88 4.73
C LEU A 245 5.35 -0.73 4.95
N HIS A 246 6.20 -0.82 5.98
CA HIS A 246 7.25 0.17 6.23
C HIS A 246 8.32 0.19 5.13
N ARG A 247 8.45 -0.87 4.32
CA ARG A 247 9.33 -0.86 3.13
C ARG A 247 8.76 -0.03 1.98
N CYS A 248 7.51 0.43 2.04
CA CYS A 248 6.96 1.40 1.08
C CYS A 248 7.47 2.84 1.35
N MET A 249 8.00 3.11 2.55
CA MET A 249 8.48 4.43 2.93
C MET A 249 9.94 4.59 2.51
N VAL A 250 10.21 5.48 1.55
CA VAL A 250 11.59 5.85 1.15
C VAL A 250 11.97 7.16 1.85
N LYS A 251 13.21 7.25 2.35
CA LYS A 251 13.71 8.53 2.90
C LYS A 251 13.77 9.55 1.77
N PRO A 252 13.32 10.80 1.97
CA PRO A 252 13.49 11.83 0.95
C PRO A 252 15.00 11.97 0.64
N PRO A 253 15.37 12.16 -0.64
CA PRO A 253 16.75 12.41 -1.00
C PRO A 253 17.24 13.62 -0.23
N THR A 254 18.40 13.50 0.42
CA THR A 254 19.09 14.63 1.06
C THR A 254 19.58 15.60 -0.01
N SER A 255 18.70 16.41 -0.56
CA SER A 255 19.06 17.57 -1.38
C SER A 255 19.04 18.82 -0.51
N ILE A 256 20.25 19.31 -0.26
CA ILE A 256 20.68 20.68 0.04
C ILE A 256 19.57 21.73 0.18
N GLU A 257 19.56 22.37 1.35
CA GLU A 257 18.96 23.67 1.69
C GLU A 257 18.33 24.43 0.50
N SER A 258 17.00 24.40 0.42
CA SER A 258 16.26 25.56 -0.03
C SER A 258 14.89 25.59 0.65
N ASP A 259 14.62 26.72 1.31
CA ASP A 259 13.38 27.06 1.98
C ASP A 259 12.17 26.93 1.06
N VAL A 260 11.48 25.79 1.09
CA VAL A 260 10.08 25.66 0.67
C VAL A 260 9.35 24.70 1.61
N SER A 261 8.74 25.31 2.64
CA SER A 261 7.50 24.92 3.31
C SER A 261 7.08 23.43 3.31
N LEU A 262 7.29 22.76 4.45
CA LEU A 262 6.48 21.67 5.04
C LEU A 262 5.55 20.89 4.09
N GLN A 263 6.12 19.94 3.35
CA GLN A 263 5.48 18.66 3.04
C GLN A 263 6.40 17.55 3.56
N CYS A 264 6.35 17.30 4.87
CA CYS A 264 7.09 16.21 5.49
C CYS A 264 6.12 15.05 5.76
N GLY A 265 5.73 14.38 4.67
CA GLY A 265 5.12 13.05 4.72
C GLY A 265 6.11 12.03 4.12
N PRO A 266 6.02 10.74 4.47
CA PRO A 266 6.79 9.71 3.79
C PRO A 266 6.49 9.74 2.28
N HIS A 267 7.51 10.00 1.47
CA HIS A 267 7.39 9.99 0.01
C HIS A 267 7.37 8.53 -0.45
N ILE A 268 6.32 8.15 -1.18
CA ILE A 268 6.22 6.86 -1.87
C ILE A 268 6.87 7.05 -3.24
N ASP A 269 7.94 6.33 -3.53
CA ASP A 269 8.62 6.37 -4.83
C ASP A 269 7.97 5.35 -5.77
N ASP A 270 7.12 5.83 -6.68
CA ASP A 270 6.40 4.98 -7.65
C ASP A 270 7.35 4.32 -8.70
N GLN A 271 8.64 4.68 -8.74
CA GLN A 271 9.65 4.04 -9.63
C GLN A 271 10.49 2.97 -8.92
N ASP A 272 10.18 2.67 -7.67
CA ASP A 272 10.92 1.73 -6.87
C ASP A 272 10.48 0.29 -7.15
N PRO A 273 11.37 -0.60 -7.65
CA PRO A 273 11.00 -1.97 -8.00
C PRO A 273 10.41 -2.73 -6.81
N ALA A 274 10.84 -2.44 -5.57
CA ALA A 274 10.26 -3.08 -4.40
C ALA A 274 8.82 -2.64 -4.13
N PHE A 275 8.47 -1.39 -4.45
CA PHE A 275 7.11 -0.89 -4.25
C PHE A 275 6.11 -1.59 -5.18
N GLU A 276 6.47 -1.84 -6.44
CA GLU A 276 5.61 -2.58 -7.39
C GLU A 276 5.33 -4.01 -6.90
N TRP A 277 6.35 -4.72 -6.43
CA TRP A 277 6.18 -6.07 -5.87
C TRP A 277 5.33 -6.06 -4.60
N ILE A 278 5.50 -5.07 -3.73
CA ILE A 278 4.67 -4.92 -2.53
C ILE A 278 3.21 -4.65 -2.91
N CYS A 279 2.95 -3.75 -3.86
CA CYS A 279 1.60 -3.51 -4.39
C CYS A 279 0.97 -4.78 -4.97
N THR A 280 1.74 -5.56 -5.72
CA THR A 280 1.27 -6.81 -6.33
C THR A 280 0.93 -7.86 -5.27
N LEU A 281 1.79 -8.03 -4.25
CA LEU A 281 1.55 -8.93 -3.11
C LEU A 281 0.23 -8.60 -2.40
N PHE A 282 0.05 -7.34 -2.01
CA PHE A 282 -1.18 -6.94 -1.32
C PHE A 282 -2.40 -7.01 -2.25
N GLY A 283 -2.25 -6.73 -3.55
CA GLY A 283 -3.32 -6.91 -4.54
C GLY A 283 -3.84 -8.34 -4.60
N VAL A 284 -2.94 -9.35 -4.52
CA VAL A 284 -3.34 -10.76 -4.42
C VAL A 284 -4.10 -11.04 -3.12
N LEU A 285 -3.63 -10.52 -1.99
CA LEU A 285 -4.29 -10.70 -0.69
C LEU A 285 -5.67 -10.01 -0.65
N PHE A 286 -5.80 -8.82 -1.25
CA PHE A 286 -7.07 -8.13 -1.38
C PHE A 286 -8.03 -8.91 -2.26
N GLN A 287 -7.56 -9.42 -3.40
CA GLN A 287 -8.38 -10.23 -4.31
C GLN A 287 -8.90 -11.52 -3.65
N ASP A 288 -8.16 -12.07 -2.68
CA ASP A 288 -8.58 -13.24 -1.89
C ASP A 288 -9.49 -12.88 -0.69
N GLY A 289 -9.82 -11.60 -0.49
CA GLY A 289 -10.77 -11.14 0.53
C GLY A 289 -10.16 -10.76 1.89
N HIS A 290 -8.84 -10.69 2.01
CA HIS A 290 -8.16 -10.41 3.29
C HIS A 290 -8.03 -8.92 3.66
N SER A 291 -8.72 -8.00 2.96
CA SER A 291 -8.59 -6.56 3.20
C SER A 291 -8.92 -6.14 4.63
N LYS A 292 -10.03 -6.68 5.19
CA LYS A 292 -10.45 -6.40 6.56
C LYS A 292 -9.48 -6.97 7.58
N ASP A 293 -9.01 -8.20 7.36
CA ASP A 293 -8.12 -8.90 8.28
C ASP A 293 -6.76 -8.20 8.37
N LEU A 294 -6.19 -7.82 7.22
CA LEU A 294 -4.96 -7.04 7.15
C LEU A 294 -5.10 -5.70 7.86
N TYR A 295 -6.20 -4.97 7.62
CA TYR A 295 -6.45 -3.66 8.24
C TYR A 295 -6.55 -3.75 9.77
N ASN A 296 -7.16 -4.82 10.27
CA ASN A 296 -7.24 -5.09 11.71
C ASN A 296 -5.89 -5.52 12.29
N ALA A 297 -5.14 -6.37 11.58
CA ALA A 297 -3.85 -6.90 12.02
C ALA A 297 -2.80 -5.79 12.23
N VAL A 298 -2.74 -4.82 11.31
CA VAL A 298 -1.81 -3.69 11.39
C VAL A 298 -2.30 -2.56 12.29
N GLY A 299 -3.57 -2.63 12.72
CA GLY A 299 -4.11 -1.75 13.74
C GLY A 299 -3.39 -1.91 15.08
N ALA A 300 -3.49 -0.87 15.91
CA ALA A 300 -3.07 -0.94 17.30
C ALA A 300 -4.15 -1.66 18.11
N HIS A 301 -4.17 -3.00 18.09
CA HIS A 301 -5.12 -3.73 18.91
C HIS A 301 -4.64 -3.76 20.37
N MET A 302 -5.40 -3.11 21.25
CA MET A 302 -5.41 -3.27 22.71
C MET A 302 -4.26 -2.73 23.59
N LEU A 303 -3.23 -2.05 23.07
CA LEU A 303 -2.09 -1.61 23.92
C LEU A 303 -1.78 -0.11 23.97
N SER A 304 -2.39 0.73 23.12
CA SER A 304 -2.29 2.17 23.30
C SER A 304 -3.62 2.85 23.07
N LYS A 305 -4.00 3.72 24.01
CA LYS A 305 -5.02 4.74 23.75
C LYS A 305 -4.41 5.71 22.72
N LEU A 306 -4.41 5.34 21.45
CA LEU A 306 -4.11 6.27 20.37
C LEU A 306 -5.31 7.19 20.22
N TRP A 307 -5.04 8.49 20.11
CA TRP A 307 -6.08 9.50 19.92
C TRP A 307 -6.58 9.53 18.46
N SER A 308 -5.79 9.00 17.52
CA SER A 308 -6.18 8.77 16.13
C SER A 308 -6.92 7.44 15.99
N ARG A 309 -8.00 7.46 15.22
CA ARG A 309 -8.71 6.24 14.77
C ARG A 309 -7.94 5.43 13.73
N VAL A 310 -6.92 6.02 13.10
CA VAL A 310 -6.14 5.39 12.04
C VAL A 310 -4.65 5.40 12.41
N THR A 311 -4.01 4.23 12.39
CA THR A 311 -2.55 4.14 12.56
C THR A 311 -1.81 4.47 11.25
N PRO A 312 -0.53 4.88 11.30
CA PRO A 312 0.27 5.06 10.09
C PRO A 312 0.28 3.81 9.19
N GLU A 313 0.36 2.62 9.77
CA GLU A 313 0.35 1.35 9.03
C GLU A 313 -1.00 1.10 8.34
N GLN A 314 -2.11 1.37 9.03
CA GLN A 314 -3.45 1.32 8.46
C GLN A 314 -3.61 2.31 7.30
N LEU A 315 -2.98 3.49 7.40
CA LEU A 315 -3.01 4.49 6.33
C LEU A 315 -2.24 4.02 5.09
N ILE A 316 -1.05 3.45 5.26
CA ILE A 316 -0.26 2.88 4.14
C ILE A 316 -1.05 1.75 3.46
N LEU A 317 -1.63 0.84 4.25
CA LEU A 317 -2.45 -0.25 3.73
C LEU A 317 -3.67 0.29 2.97
N LEU A 318 -4.36 1.29 3.51
CA LEU A 318 -5.51 1.92 2.85
C LEU A 318 -5.11 2.58 1.53
N ARG A 319 -3.94 3.22 1.46
CA ARG A 319 -3.39 3.78 0.22
C ARG A 319 -3.20 2.72 -0.85
N MET A 320 -2.57 1.61 -0.50
CA MET A 320 -2.36 0.48 -1.41
C MET A 320 -3.70 -0.12 -1.86
N PHE A 321 -4.64 -0.27 -0.92
CA PHE A 321 -5.98 -0.75 -1.21
C PHE A 321 -6.71 0.19 -2.20
N THR A 322 -6.66 1.50 -1.99
CA THR A 322 -7.28 2.48 -2.90
C THR A 322 -6.66 2.39 -4.29
N MET A 323 -5.33 2.31 -4.41
CA MET A 323 -4.65 2.14 -5.70
C MET A 323 -5.12 0.88 -6.43
N TRP A 324 -5.20 -0.25 -5.72
CA TRP A 324 -5.68 -1.52 -6.27
C TRP A 324 -7.15 -1.46 -6.68
N ALA A 325 -8.04 -1.03 -5.78
CA ALA A 325 -9.49 -0.99 -6.02
C ALA A 325 -9.87 -0.06 -7.17
N VAL A 326 -9.28 1.14 -7.21
CA VAL A 326 -9.54 2.13 -8.27
C VAL A 326 -9.03 1.62 -9.62
N SER A 327 -7.85 0.97 -9.66
CA SER A 327 -7.30 0.41 -10.89
C SER A 327 -8.12 -0.76 -11.41
N ALA A 328 -8.57 -1.66 -10.52
CA ALA A 328 -9.44 -2.78 -10.86
C ALA A 328 -10.78 -2.31 -11.46
N LEU A 329 -11.32 -1.19 -10.96
CA LEU A 329 -12.61 -0.64 -11.39
C LEU A 329 -12.53 0.21 -12.67
N LYS A 330 -11.42 0.91 -12.93
CA LYS A 330 -11.27 1.86 -14.04
C LYS A 330 -10.84 1.26 -15.38
N SER A 331 -10.44 0.00 -15.47
CA SER A 331 -10.00 -0.61 -16.73
C SER A 331 -11.10 -0.51 -17.82
N PRO A 332 -10.86 0.28 -18.91
CA PRO A 332 -11.84 0.43 -19.97
C PRO A 332 -11.80 -0.79 -20.89
N SER A 333 -12.98 -1.27 -21.28
CA SER A 333 -13.11 -2.09 -22.47
C SER A 333 -12.68 -1.26 -23.68
N THR A 334 -11.43 -1.39 -24.10
CA THR A 334 -11.04 -0.98 -25.45
C THR A 334 -11.77 -1.90 -26.42
N ILE A 335 -12.66 -1.27 -27.18
CA ILE A 335 -13.38 -1.82 -28.31
C ILE A 335 -12.36 -2.52 -29.25
N THR A 336 -12.77 -3.67 -29.81
CA THR A 336 -12.18 -4.51 -30.88
C THR A 336 -11.13 -5.58 -30.53
N THR A 337 -11.57 -6.78 -30.11
CA THR A 337 -11.49 -8.10 -30.81
C THR A 337 -11.82 -9.22 -29.80
N PRO A 338 -12.58 -10.27 -30.19
CA PRO A 338 -12.98 -11.33 -29.26
C PRO A 338 -11.99 -12.50 -29.30
N GLU A 339 -10.79 -12.35 -28.74
CA GLU A 339 -9.92 -13.50 -28.44
C GLU A 339 -9.31 -13.35 -27.03
N GLU A 340 -9.63 -14.35 -26.20
CA GLU A 340 -8.97 -14.80 -24.97
C GLU A 340 -9.00 -13.91 -23.69
N GLY A 341 -10.00 -14.19 -22.83
CA GLY A 341 -9.75 -14.47 -21.40
C GLY A 341 -9.66 -13.31 -20.38
N GLY A 342 -9.61 -12.04 -20.80
CA GLY A 342 -9.51 -10.90 -19.87
C GLY A 342 -10.85 -10.40 -19.31
N GLY A 343 -11.60 -11.23 -18.58
CA GLY A 343 -12.81 -10.78 -17.88
C GLY A 343 -12.47 -9.87 -16.69
N LYS A 344 -13.18 -8.74 -16.53
CA LYS A 344 -13.12 -7.90 -15.32
C LYS A 344 -13.29 -8.81 -14.09
N LEU A 345 -12.25 -8.98 -13.28
CA LEU A 345 -12.39 -9.73 -12.04
C LEU A 345 -13.27 -8.89 -11.09
N PRO A 346 -14.42 -9.40 -10.62
CA PRO A 346 -15.24 -8.67 -9.67
C PRO A 346 -14.45 -8.46 -8.38
N LEU A 347 -14.72 -7.34 -7.71
CA LEU A 347 -14.16 -7.14 -6.37
C LEU A 347 -14.65 -8.27 -5.44
N PRO A 348 -13.80 -8.70 -4.48
CA PRO A 348 -14.16 -9.71 -3.51
C PRO A 348 -15.42 -9.34 -2.73
N GLU A 349 -16.18 -10.36 -2.34
CA GLU A 349 -17.30 -10.22 -1.41
C GLU A 349 -16.82 -9.62 -0.08
N GLY A 350 -17.61 -8.73 0.52
CA GLY A 350 -17.23 -8.04 1.76
C GLY A 350 -16.42 -6.75 1.57
N THR A 351 -15.98 -6.44 0.34
CA THR A 351 -15.21 -5.20 0.06
C THR A 351 -16.00 -3.94 0.42
N PHE A 352 -17.29 -3.90 0.07
CA PHE A 352 -18.14 -2.75 0.36
C PHE A 352 -18.38 -2.59 1.87
N GLU A 353 -18.63 -3.69 2.56
CA GLU A 353 -18.84 -3.76 4.01
C GLU A 353 -17.59 -3.32 4.77
N PHE A 354 -16.40 -3.73 4.31
CA PHE A 354 -15.13 -3.25 4.84
C PHE A 354 -15.01 -1.73 4.71
N ILE A 355 -15.22 -1.17 3.51
CA ILE A 355 -15.07 0.26 3.28
C ILE A 355 -16.11 1.08 4.06
N LYS A 356 -17.37 0.64 4.07
CA LYS A 356 -18.42 1.25 4.90
C LYS A 356 -18.07 1.22 6.39
N GLY A 357 -17.62 0.07 6.90
CA GLY A 357 -17.25 -0.11 8.30
C GLY A 357 -16.12 0.83 8.71
N THR A 358 -15.06 0.88 7.89
CA THR A 358 -13.93 1.78 8.10
C THR A 358 -14.34 3.25 8.01
N TRP A 359 -15.16 3.63 7.02
CA TRP A 359 -15.72 4.98 6.90
C TRP A 359 -16.46 5.40 8.18
N THR A 360 -17.43 4.59 8.61
CA THR A 360 -18.28 4.88 9.78
C THR A 360 -17.44 5.04 11.04
N TYR A 361 -16.42 4.19 11.22
CA TYR A 361 -15.51 4.30 12.36
C TYR A 361 -14.70 5.60 12.34
N VAL A 362 -14.09 5.93 11.20
CA VAL A 362 -13.20 7.11 11.05
C VAL A 362 -13.94 8.44 11.21
N ILE A 363 -15.22 8.53 10.84
CA ILE A 363 -16.01 9.77 10.98
C ILE A 363 -16.71 9.93 12.34
N THR A 364 -16.56 8.99 13.27
CA THR A 364 -17.24 9.07 14.58
C THR A 364 -16.80 10.33 15.34
N ALA A 365 -17.76 11.20 15.66
CA ALA A 365 -17.52 12.58 16.09
C ALA A 365 -17.14 12.77 17.58
N GLY A 366 -16.97 11.69 18.34
CA GLY A 366 -16.67 11.75 19.77
C GLY A 366 -15.17 11.79 20.06
N ASP A 367 -14.75 12.81 20.82
CA ASP A 367 -13.48 12.86 21.54
C ASP A 367 -13.60 12.23 22.95
N GLU A 368 -14.81 11.87 23.39
CA GLU A 368 -15.08 11.27 24.71
C GLU A 368 -14.29 9.98 24.94
N ASP A 369 -14.06 9.20 23.88
CA ASP A 369 -13.29 7.96 23.92
C ASP A 369 -11.79 8.18 23.67
N ARG A 370 -11.36 9.42 23.36
CA ARG A 370 -9.96 9.77 23.12
C ARG A 370 -9.27 10.17 24.43
N PRO A 371 -8.00 9.81 24.65
CA PRO A 371 -7.28 10.21 25.87
C PRO A 371 -7.05 11.73 25.94
N ASP A 372 -7.14 12.30 27.15
CA ASP A 372 -6.97 13.75 27.38
C ASP A 372 -5.50 14.23 27.19
N GLU A 373 -4.53 13.32 27.31
CA GLU A 373 -3.09 13.61 27.39
C GLU A 373 -2.39 13.62 26.02
N ALA A 374 -2.67 14.64 25.21
CA ALA A 374 -1.91 14.87 23.99
C ALA A 374 -1.60 16.35 23.77
N ASP A 375 -0.36 16.62 23.35
CA ASP A 375 0.07 17.93 22.91
C ASP A 375 -0.56 18.29 21.55
N GLU A 376 -0.73 19.59 21.30
CA GLU A 376 -1.41 20.11 20.11
C GLU A 376 -0.73 19.70 18.79
N ILE A 377 0.57 19.43 18.81
CA ILE A 377 1.31 18.95 17.62
C ILE A 377 0.85 17.54 17.26
N ARG A 378 0.77 16.65 18.23
CA ARG A 378 0.35 15.25 18.02
C ARG A 378 -1.12 15.17 17.61
N LYS A 379 -1.99 16.03 18.17
CA LYS A 379 -3.38 16.19 17.72
C LYS A 379 -3.50 16.53 16.24
N LYS A 380 -2.69 17.47 15.75
CA LYS A 380 -2.68 17.84 14.32
C LYS A 380 -2.29 16.66 13.43
N VAL A 381 -1.21 15.97 13.76
CA VAL A 381 -0.75 14.78 13.00
C VAL A 381 -1.85 13.72 12.94
N TRP A 382 -2.53 13.45 14.06
CA TRP A 382 -3.61 12.47 14.10
C TRP A 382 -4.82 12.86 13.26
N ILE A 383 -5.22 14.14 13.30
CA ILE A 383 -6.29 14.66 12.45
C ILE A 383 -5.91 14.52 10.97
N GLU A 384 -4.64 14.78 10.62
CA GLU A 384 -4.14 14.60 9.25
C GLU A 384 -4.22 13.13 8.78
N LEU A 385 -3.88 12.16 9.64
CA LEU A 385 -4.04 10.73 9.32
C LEU A 385 -5.52 10.36 9.07
N GLU A 386 -6.43 10.79 9.93
CA GLU A 386 -7.87 10.55 9.77
C GLU A 386 -8.41 11.22 8.49
N ASN A 387 -7.92 12.40 8.17
CA ASN A 387 -8.27 13.18 7.00
C ASN A 387 -7.83 12.52 5.68
N GLU A 388 -6.60 12.05 5.60
CA GLU A 388 -6.09 11.28 4.46
C GLU A 388 -6.87 9.96 4.28
N ALA A 389 -7.19 9.28 5.38
CA ALA A 389 -8.00 8.07 5.34
C ALA A 389 -9.41 8.34 4.77
N LYS A 390 -10.06 9.43 5.21
CA LYS A 390 -11.37 9.84 4.69
C LYS A 390 -11.35 10.08 3.18
N LEU A 391 -10.33 10.77 2.66
CA LEU A 391 -10.18 10.99 1.22
C LEU A 391 -10.04 9.68 0.45
N MET A 392 -9.17 8.78 0.92
CA MET A 392 -8.96 7.48 0.27
C MET A 392 -10.21 6.59 0.28
N LEU A 393 -11.00 6.65 1.36
CA LEU A 393 -12.29 5.95 1.45
C LEU A 393 -13.31 6.54 0.48
N LEU A 394 -13.40 7.87 0.36
CA LEU A 394 -14.29 8.54 -0.59
C LEU A 394 -13.90 8.28 -2.05
N ASP A 395 -12.60 8.13 -2.33
CA ASP A 395 -12.11 7.73 -3.65
C ASP A 395 -12.64 6.35 -4.02
N VAL A 396 -12.48 5.35 -3.15
CA VAL A 396 -13.00 4.00 -3.36
C VAL A 396 -14.53 3.99 -3.43
N LEU A 397 -15.22 4.63 -2.47
CA LEU A 397 -16.68 4.68 -2.41
C LEU A 397 -17.27 5.26 -3.69
N GLY A 398 -16.69 6.33 -4.22
CA GLY A 398 -17.23 6.92 -5.43
C GLY A 398 -16.96 6.10 -6.70
N GLU A 399 -16.02 5.13 -6.69
CA GLU A 399 -15.92 4.12 -7.76
C GLU A 399 -16.90 2.95 -7.53
N LEU A 400 -17.02 2.45 -6.30
CA LEU A 400 -17.93 1.36 -5.93
C LEU A 400 -19.40 1.72 -6.20
N THR A 401 -19.76 2.98 -6.02
CA THR A 401 -21.14 3.47 -6.13
C THR A 401 -21.57 3.80 -7.56
N VAL A 402 -20.68 3.70 -8.56
CA VAL A 402 -21.03 3.93 -9.97
C VAL A 402 -21.97 2.83 -10.51
N ASP A 403 -21.78 1.59 -10.06
CA ASP A 403 -22.57 0.44 -10.51
C ASP A 403 -23.47 -0.07 -9.37
N HIS A 404 -24.73 0.37 -9.38
CA HIS A 404 -25.73 0.04 -8.35
C HIS A 404 -26.08 -1.44 -8.26
N THR A 405 -25.68 -2.27 -9.23
CA THR A 405 -25.94 -3.72 -9.18
C THR A 405 -25.09 -4.45 -8.14
N ARG A 406 -24.06 -3.79 -7.60
CA ARG A 406 -23.04 -4.40 -6.73
C ARG A 406 -23.26 -4.17 -5.24
N VAL A 407 -24.31 -3.45 -4.85
CA VAL A 407 -24.43 -2.94 -3.47
C VAL A 407 -25.78 -3.31 -2.86
N ASN A 408 -25.75 -3.83 -1.63
CA ASN A 408 -26.95 -4.17 -0.87
C ASN A 408 -27.73 -2.88 -0.49
N PRO A 409 -29.02 -2.75 -0.83
CA PRO A 409 -29.81 -1.55 -0.57
C PRO A 409 -29.84 -1.09 0.89
N GLU A 410 -30.04 -2.00 1.85
CA GLU A 410 -30.11 -1.63 3.28
C GLU A 410 -28.76 -1.12 3.80
N VAL A 411 -27.68 -1.80 3.42
CA VAL A 411 -26.32 -1.41 3.79
C VAL A 411 -25.96 -0.05 3.19
N THR A 412 -26.46 0.24 1.99
CA THR A 412 -26.28 1.51 1.28
C THR A 412 -27.02 2.67 1.92
N LYS A 413 -28.23 2.43 2.45
CA LYS A 413 -29.02 3.44 3.17
C LYS A 413 -28.29 4.00 4.39
N GLU A 414 -27.70 3.12 5.20
CA GLU A 414 -26.90 3.53 6.37
C GLU A 414 -25.67 4.35 5.96
N LEU A 415 -24.98 3.93 4.89
CA LEU A 415 -23.85 4.68 4.34
C LEU A 415 -24.30 6.07 3.86
N LEU A 416 -25.41 6.16 3.13
CA LEU A 416 -25.97 7.43 2.64
C LEU A 416 -26.22 8.41 3.79
N LEU A 417 -26.87 7.95 4.86
CA LEU A 417 -27.14 8.79 6.03
C LEU A 417 -25.84 9.29 6.67
N SER A 418 -24.84 8.43 6.81
CA SER A 418 -23.54 8.80 7.36
C SER A 418 -22.81 9.88 6.53
N LEU A 419 -22.89 9.77 5.19
CA LEU A 419 -22.29 10.74 4.27
C LEU A 419 -23.00 12.10 4.33
N LEU A 420 -24.33 12.09 4.43
CA LEU A 420 -25.15 13.31 4.54
C LEU A 420 -24.88 14.06 5.85
N GLN A 421 -24.82 13.32 6.96
CA GLN A 421 -24.48 13.87 8.28
C GLN A 421 -23.09 14.50 8.29
N GLU A 422 -22.11 13.82 7.69
CA GLU A 422 -20.75 14.37 7.58
C GLU A 422 -20.69 15.61 6.68
N LEU A 423 -21.41 15.61 5.55
CA LEU A 423 -21.51 16.79 4.68
C LEU A 423 -22.15 17.98 5.40
N GLN A 424 -23.21 17.76 6.18
CA GLN A 424 -23.83 18.79 7.01
C GLN A 424 -22.83 19.33 8.04
N ARG A 425 -22.16 18.45 8.79
CA ARG A 425 -21.19 18.83 9.83
C ARG A 425 -20.08 19.71 9.25
N VAL A 426 -19.50 19.31 8.13
CA VAL A 426 -18.41 20.04 7.45
C VAL A 426 -18.92 21.36 6.88
N TRP A 427 -20.14 21.39 6.35
CA TRP A 427 -20.77 22.62 5.86
C TRP A 427 -20.98 23.63 6.99
N GLU A 428 -21.52 23.22 8.14
CA GLU A 428 -21.73 24.08 9.31
C GLU A 428 -20.44 24.62 9.89
N LEU A 429 -19.40 23.79 10.02
CA LEU A 429 -18.07 24.21 10.48
C LEU A 429 -17.46 25.28 9.57
N GLY A 430 -17.60 25.12 8.25
CA GLY A 430 -17.15 26.11 7.28
C GLY A 430 -17.86 27.47 7.43
N ARG A 431 -19.13 27.47 7.87
CA ARG A 431 -19.89 28.71 8.13
C ARG A 431 -19.50 29.41 9.41
N GLN A 432 -19.14 28.65 10.45
CA GLN A 432 -18.74 29.19 11.74
C GLN A 432 -17.35 29.83 11.69
N ASN A 433 -16.47 29.34 10.80
CA ASN A 433 -15.11 29.83 10.62
C ASN A 433 -14.89 30.42 9.21
N PRO A 434 -15.53 31.52 8.82
CA PRO A 434 -15.28 32.14 7.52
C PRO A 434 -13.89 32.79 7.53
N THR A 435 -12.86 32.05 7.12
CA THR A 435 -11.55 32.63 6.82
C THR A 435 -11.73 33.65 5.70
N THR A 436 -11.11 34.82 5.85
CA THR A 436 -11.05 35.84 4.81
C THR A 436 -10.40 35.23 3.59
N LYS A 437 -11.21 34.76 2.63
CA LYS A 437 -10.77 34.37 1.28
C LYS A 437 -10.18 35.62 0.62
N ASN A 438 -8.90 35.89 0.88
CA ASN A 438 -8.14 36.90 0.15
C ASN A 438 -8.01 36.40 -1.30
N MET A 439 -8.94 36.84 -2.16
CA MET A 439 -8.74 36.74 -3.59
C MET A 439 -7.47 37.50 -3.94
N ARG A 440 -6.54 36.81 -4.65
CA ARG A 440 -5.24 37.27 -5.14
C ARG A 440 -4.05 37.04 -4.20
N GLY A 441 -3.67 35.78 -4.07
CA GLY A 441 -2.30 35.40 -3.69
C GLY A 441 -2.04 33.96 -4.09
N ALA A 442 -0.96 33.70 -4.83
CA ALA A 442 -0.46 32.37 -5.12
C ALA A 442 0.17 31.74 -3.86
N GLY A 443 -0.57 31.76 -2.74
CA GLY A 443 -0.21 31.12 -1.47
C GLY A 443 -0.99 29.83 -1.28
N PRO A 444 -0.53 28.94 -0.39
CA PRO A 444 -1.24 27.69 -0.09
C PRO A 444 -2.65 27.98 0.43
N ILE A 445 -3.64 27.26 -0.12
CA ILE A 445 -5.05 27.35 0.27
C ILE A 445 -5.14 26.98 1.76
N GLN A 446 -5.49 27.94 2.61
CA GLN A 446 -5.74 27.67 4.04
C GLN A 446 -7.11 27.03 4.19
N THR A 447 -7.12 25.71 4.33
CA THR A 447 -8.32 24.97 4.71
C THR A 447 -8.42 24.96 6.24
N ASN A 448 -9.62 25.12 6.79
CA ASN A 448 -9.87 25.12 8.24
C ASN A 448 -9.76 23.70 8.84
N GLY A 449 -8.64 23.01 8.62
CA GLY A 449 -8.47 21.59 8.97
C GLY A 449 -9.28 20.62 8.10
N GLU A 450 -9.95 21.12 7.06
CA GLU A 450 -10.69 20.31 6.09
C GLU A 450 -9.74 19.84 4.95
N PRO A 451 -9.76 18.55 4.56
CA PRO A 451 -8.94 18.08 3.45
C PRO A 451 -9.37 18.70 2.12
N PHE A 452 -8.43 18.94 1.21
CA PHE A 452 -8.71 19.43 -0.13
C PHE A 452 -9.60 18.42 -0.90
N GLY A 453 -10.71 18.89 -1.48
CA GLY A 453 -11.64 18.04 -2.24
C GLY A 453 -12.61 17.20 -1.40
N TYR A 454 -12.61 17.35 -0.07
CA TYR A 454 -13.40 16.49 0.82
C TYR A 454 -14.92 16.54 0.55
N ARG A 455 -15.49 17.75 0.40
CA ARG A 455 -16.93 17.91 0.09
C ARG A 455 -17.28 17.38 -1.29
N SER A 456 -16.39 17.57 -2.26
CA SER A 456 -16.57 17.03 -3.61
C SER A 456 -16.67 15.51 -3.58
N GLY A 457 -15.81 14.84 -2.80
CA GLY A 457 -15.85 13.39 -2.59
C GLY A 457 -17.16 12.92 -1.95
N LEU A 458 -17.61 13.61 -0.89
CA LEU A 458 -18.90 13.33 -0.23
C LEU A 458 -20.08 13.44 -1.20
N ILE A 459 -20.16 14.57 -1.92
CA ILE A 459 -21.26 14.85 -2.86
C ILE A 459 -21.24 13.85 -4.02
N ARG A 460 -20.07 13.47 -4.53
CA ARG A 460 -19.92 12.42 -5.55
C ARG A 460 -20.52 11.10 -5.08
N ALA A 461 -20.13 10.61 -3.91
CA ALA A 461 -20.62 9.34 -3.39
C ALA A 461 -22.15 9.36 -3.14
N ILE A 462 -22.67 10.44 -2.55
CA ILE A 462 -24.11 10.59 -2.31
C ILE A 462 -24.90 10.66 -3.63
N GLY A 463 -24.43 11.47 -4.58
CA GLY A 463 -25.06 11.64 -5.89
C GLY A 463 -25.11 10.33 -6.67
N ASN A 464 -24.05 9.52 -6.58
CA ASN A 464 -24.01 8.19 -7.14
C ASN A 464 -25.06 7.30 -6.47
N ILE A 465 -25.01 7.11 -5.14
CA ILE A 465 -25.93 6.26 -4.37
C ILE A 465 -27.42 6.59 -4.62
N SER A 466 -27.73 7.84 -4.90
CA SER A 466 -29.10 8.33 -5.13
C SER A 466 -29.59 8.16 -6.58
N PHE A 467 -28.73 7.74 -7.51
CA PHE A 467 -29.10 7.64 -8.93
C PHE A 467 -30.14 6.53 -9.14
N ARG A 468 -31.34 6.94 -9.61
CA ARG A 468 -32.47 6.04 -9.91
C ARG A 468 -32.90 5.16 -8.73
N HIS A 469 -32.71 5.65 -7.50
CA HIS A 469 -33.12 4.96 -6.28
C HIS A 469 -34.09 5.83 -5.48
N THR A 470 -35.39 5.72 -5.75
CA THR A 470 -36.43 6.61 -5.20
C THR A 470 -36.39 6.71 -3.67
N ASP A 471 -36.23 5.60 -2.96
CA ASP A 471 -36.16 5.62 -1.49
C ASP A 471 -34.96 6.42 -0.95
N HIS A 472 -33.84 6.44 -1.67
CA HIS A 472 -32.66 7.24 -1.29
C HIS A 472 -32.86 8.71 -1.64
N GLN A 473 -33.46 8.98 -2.80
CA GLN A 473 -33.83 10.34 -3.21
C GLN A 473 -34.79 10.97 -2.21
N ASP A 474 -35.80 10.22 -1.76
CA ASP A 474 -36.77 10.66 -0.77
C ASP A 474 -36.14 10.80 0.61
N LEU A 475 -35.29 9.85 1.05
CA LEU A 475 -34.55 9.97 2.30
C LEU A 475 -33.77 11.29 2.40
N VAL A 476 -33.07 11.69 1.33
CA VAL A 476 -32.31 12.96 1.30
C VAL A 476 -33.21 14.17 1.50
N ARG A 477 -34.44 14.15 0.96
CA ARG A 477 -35.44 15.22 1.15
C ARG A 477 -36.05 15.18 2.54
N GLU A 478 -36.46 14.01 3.00
CA GLU A 478 -37.22 13.81 4.24
C GLU A 478 -36.36 14.07 5.49
N GLU A 479 -35.07 13.71 5.45
CA GLU A 479 -34.09 14.05 6.46
C GLU A 479 -33.60 15.51 6.35
N GLY A 480 -34.13 16.29 5.41
CA GLY A 480 -33.87 17.71 5.29
C GLY A 480 -32.54 18.09 4.64
N TYR A 481 -31.79 17.14 4.07
CA TYR A 481 -30.45 17.40 3.51
C TYR A 481 -30.43 17.92 2.08
N LEU A 482 -31.55 17.90 1.35
CA LEU A 482 -31.61 18.29 -0.08
C LEU A 482 -31.04 19.70 -0.36
N HIS A 483 -31.16 20.62 0.59
CA HIS A 483 -30.64 21.98 0.47
C HIS A 483 -29.10 22.06 0.45
N LEU A 484 -28.40 21.06 1.01
CA LEU A 484 -26.93 21.02 1.02
C LEU A 484 -26.36 21.05 -0.39
N PHE A 485 -26.96 20.33 -1.34
CA PHE A 485 -26.48 20.28 -2.71
C PHE A 485 -26.66 21.61 -3.43
N LEU A 486 -27.77 22.31 -3.17
CA LEU A 486 -28.00 23.67 -3.70
C LEU A 486 -26.94 24.65 -3.20
N ASN A 487 -26.57 24.55 -1.92
CA ASN A 487 -25.55 25.41 -1.32
C ASN A 487 -24.14 25.19 -1.89
N HIS A 488 -23.86 24.01 -2.46
CA HIS A 488 -22.58 23.64 -3.03
C HIS A 488 -22.51 23.82 -4.57
N CYS A 489 -23.51 24.42 -5.20
CA CYS A 489 -23.51 24.80 -6.63
C CYS A 489 -22.62 26.01 -6.98
N ASN A 490 -21.73 26.43 -6.07
CA ASN A 490 -20.79 27.53 -6.23
C ASN A 490 -19.37 27.00 -6.40
N ILE A 491 -18.50 27.79 -7.04
CA ILE A 491 -17.08 27.42 -7.16
C ILE A 491 -16.43 27.54 -5.77
N ASP A 492 -15.68 26.50 -5.38
CA ASP A 492 -14.87 26.50 -4.17
C ASP A 492 -13.47 25.98 -4.49
N GLU A 493 -12.45 26.81 -4.30
CA GLU A 493 -11.06 26.44 -4.62
C GLU A 493 -10.52 25.33 -3.72
N ALA A 494 -11.02 25.22 -2.48
CA ALA A 494 -10.66 24.13 -1.57
C ALA A 494 -11.31 22.79 -1.95
N ASN A 495 -12.33 22.81 -2.81
CA ASN A 495 -13.09 21.63 -3.22
C ASN A 495 -13.25 21.61 -4.75
N PRO A 496 -12.24 21.13 -5.49
CA PRO A 496 -12.32 21.04 -6.95
C PRO A 496 -13.55 20.28 -7.41
N LEU A 497 -14.15 20.74 -8.51
CA LEU A 497 -15.34 20.16 -9.12
C LEU A 497 -16.58 20.12 -8.23
N ILE A 498 -16.61 20.83 -7.09
CA ILE A 498 -17.75 20.77 -6.17
C ILE A 498 -19.05 21.19 -6.84
N ARG A 499 -18.99 22.19 -7.72
CA ARG A 499 -20.15 22.68 -8.49
C ARG A 499 -20.66 21.60 -9.44
N GLU A 500 -19.76 20.99 -10.20
CA GLU A 500 -20.06 19.94 -11.17
C GLU A 500 -20.68 18.73 -10.46
N TRP A 501 -20.07 18.26 -9.38
CA TRP A 501 -20.59 17.16 -8.58
C TRP A 501 -21.94 17.49 -7.93
N SER A 502 -22.13 18.73 -7.45
CA SER A 502 -23.42 19.17 -6.89
C SER A 502 -24.53 19.18 -7.93
N LEU A 503 -24.23 19.62 -9.16
CA LEU A 503 -25.19 19.59 -10.26
C LEU A 503 -25.54 18.16 -10.67
N VAL A 504 -24.56 17.26 -10.72
CA VAL A 504 -24.79 15.82 -11.00
C VAL A 504 -25.63 15.19 -9.89
N ALA A 505 -25.30 15.44 -8.62
CA ALA A 505 -26.05 14.93 -7.49
C ALA A 505 -27.51 15.45 -7.50
N LEU A 506 -27.73 16.75 -7.75
CA LEU A 506 -29.07 17.32 -7.87
C LEU A 506 -29.87 16.70 -9.01
N ARG A 507 -29.24 16.49 -10.19
CA ARG A 507 -29.86 15.77 -11.29
C ARG A 507 -30.29 14.37 -10.85
N ASN A 508 -29.39 13.63 -10.20
CA ASN A 508 -29.67 12.26 -9.76
C ASN A 508 -30.75 12.21 -8.67
N LEU A 509 -30.79 13.19 -7.77
CA LEU A 509 -31.82 13.33 -6.73
C LEU A 509 -33.20 13.70 -7.29
N CYS A 510 -33.26 14.35 -8.45
CA CYS A 510 -34.51 14.80 -9.07
C CYS A 510 -34.98 13.90 -10.23
N GLU A 511 -34.09 13.11 -10.85
CA GLU A 511 -34.42 12.25 -11.98
C GLU A 511 -35.49 11.23 -11.57
N GLY A 512 -36.68 11.36 -12.17
CA GLY A 512 -37.83 10.51 -11.87
C GLY A 512 -38.51 10.77 -10.52
N ASN A 513 -38.12 11.80 -9.76
CA ASN A 513 -38.70 12.12 -8.46
C ASN A 513 -39.40 13.49 -8.46
N GLU A 514 -40.72 13.50 -8.66
CA GLU A 514 -41.54 14.71 -8.68
C GLU A 514 -41.65 15.40 -7.31
N ALA A 515 -41.55 14.64 -6.21
CA ALA A 515 -41.60 15.19 -4.85
C ALA A 515 -40.37 16.08 -4.58
N ASN A 516 -39.19 15.62 -4.97
CA ASN A 516 -37.95 16.40 -4.87
C ASN A 516 -37.97 17.64 -5.79
N GLN A 517 -38.45 17.50 -7.02
CA GLN A 517 -38.62 18.63 -7.94
C GLN A 517 -39.59 19.68 -7.37
N SER A 518 -40.71 19.23 -6.82
CA SER A 518 -41.73 20.10 -6.21
C SER A 518 -41.20 20.81 -4.97
N TYR A 519 -40.42 20.10 -4.13
CA TYR A 519 -39.75 20.70 -2.97
C TYR A 519 -38.84 21.84 -3.40
N ILE A 520 -37.98 21.63 -4.40
CA ILE A 520 -37.05 22.65 -4.90
C ILE A 520 -37.82 23.83 -5.52
N ASN A 521 -38.85 23.57 -6.33
CA ASN A 521 -39.71 24.60 -6.91
C ASN A 521 -40.47 25.41 -5.84
N GLY A 522 -40.72 24.81 -4.68
CA GLY A 522 -41.38 25.43 -3.54
C GLY A 522 -40.47 26.33 -2.69
N LEU A 523 -39.16 26.30 -2.89
CA LEU A 523 -38.22 27.11 -2.10
C LEU A 523 -38.49 28.60 -2.29
N ARG A 524 -38.60 29.32 -1.17
CA ARG A 524 -38.78 30.78 -1.14
C ARG A 524 -37.78 31.38 -0.17
N PRO A 525 -37.18 32.54 -0.48
CA PRO A 525 -36.34 33.27 0.46
C PRO A 525 -37.11 33.52 1.78
N GLN A 526 -36.50 33.16 2.91
CA GLN A 526 -37.09 33.33 4.25
C GLN A 526 -36.41 34.45 5.07
N GLY A 527 -35.31 35.01 4.57
CA GLY A 527 -34.45 35.90 5.33
C GLY A 527 -32.97 35.52 5.17
N MET A 528 -32.11 36.29 5.83
CA MET A 528 -30.72 35.93 6.04
C MET A 528 -30.59 35.11 7.32
N ASP A 529 -29.73 34.09 7.32
CA ASP A 529 -29.43 33.34 8.53
C ASP A 529 -28.59 34.16 9.52
N ALA A 530 -28.51 33.67 10.76
CA ALA A 530 -27.84 34.35 11.86
C ALA A 530 -26.36 34.65 11.60
N ALA A 531 -25.63 33.74 10.94
CA ALA A 531 -24.20 33.93 10.67
C ALA A 531 -23.99 35.02 9.60
N SER A 532 -24.80 35.01 8.55
CA SER A 532 -24.79 36.08 7.55
C SER A 532 -25.21 37.42 8.11
N ASN A 533 -26.22 37.48 8.99
CA ASN A 533 -26.60 38.71 9.67
C ASN A 533 -25.47 39.26 10.53
N ALA A 534 -24.82 38.42 11.34
CA ALA A 534 -23.68 38.83 12.15
C ALA A 534 -22.50 39.36 11.29
N ALA A 535 -22.24 38.74 10.14
CA ALA A 535 -21.22 39.20 9.21
C ALA A 535 -21.59 40.56 8.56
N LEU A 536 -22.87 40.75 8.21
CA LEU A 536 -23.39 41.99 7.64
C LEU A 536 -23.36 43.15 8.65
N GLU A 537 -23.77 42.91 9.89
CA GLU A 537 -23.66 43.87 11.00
C GLU A 537 -22.21 44.30 11.23
N LYS A 538 -21.28 43.34 11.28
CA LYS A 538 -19.84 43.63 11.39
C LYS A 538 -19.31 44.47 10.22
N ALA A 539 -19.87 44.26 9.03
CA ALA A 539 -19.57 45.03 7.83
C ALA A 539 -20.34 46.35 7.71
N LYS A 540 -21.21 46.69 8.69
CA LYS A 540 -22.14 47.84 8.65
C LYS A 540 -22.98 47.85 7.37
N MET A 541 -23.52 46.69 7.02
CA MET A 541 -24.39 46.51 5.88
C MET A 541 -25.69 45.83 6.32
N ARG A 542 -26.78 46.16 5.64
CA ARG A 542 -28.07 45.46 5.73
C ARG A 542 -28.35 44.72 4.43
N ALA A 543 -28.97 43.55 4.55
CA ALA A 543 -29.52 42.83 3.41
C ALA A 543 -31.03 43.05 3.33
N ASP A 544 -31.52 43.38 2.14
CA ASP A 544 -32.94 43.45 1.82
C ASP A 544 -33.26 42.43 0.74
N ILE A 545 -34.36 41.68 0.91
CA ILE A 545 -34.77 40.64 -0.03
C ILE A 545 -35.89 41.21 -0.88
N GLY A 546 -35.60 41.45 -2.16
CA GLY A 546 -36.59 41.95 -3.11
C GLY A 546 -37.72 40.95 -3.37
N GLU A 547 -38.82 41.44 -3.93
CA GLU A 547 -39.97 40.59 -4.35
C GLU A 547 -39.59 39.52 -5.38
N ASP A 548 -38.49 39.72 -6.12
CA ASP A 548 -37.90 38.74 -7.05
C ASP A 548 -36.99 37.71 -6.36
N GLY A 549 -36.90 37.77 -5.03
CA GLY A 549 -36.06 36.92 -4.19
C GLY A 549 -34.56 37.25 -4.22
N LYS A 550 -34.15 38.33 -4.90
CA LYS A 550 -32.74 38.74 -4.94
C LYS A 550 -32.37 39.54 -3.70
N VAL A 551 -31.21 39.22 -3.15
CA VAL A 551 -30.64 39.94 -2.01
C VAL A 551 -29.93 41.22 -2.50
N LYS A 552 -30.32 42.37 -1.96
CA LYS A 552 -29.66 43.66 -2.16
C LYS A 552 -28.96 44.07 -0.87
N LEU A 553 -27.67 44.41 -0.97
CA LEU A 553 -26.89 44.89 0.17
C LEU A 553 -26.86 46.42 0.16
N ALA A 554 -27.12 47.04 1.31
CA ALA A 554 -27.04 48.48 1.49
C ALA A 554 -26.21 48.80 2.72
N LYS A 555 -25.40 49.86 2.66
CA LYS A 555 -24.62 50.31 3.82
C LYS A 555 -25.57 50.88 4.88
N GLU A 556 -25.34 50.55 6.14
CA GLU A 556 -25.99 51.23 7.25
C GLU A 556 -25.32 52.60 7.43
N GLU A 557 -26.13 53.64 7.63
CA GLU A 557 -25.68 55.03 7.79
C GLU A 557 -24.87 55.25 9.08
#